data_AF-A0A529HPV3-F1
#
_entry.id   AF-A0A529HPV3-F1
#
_cell.length_a   1.000
_cell.length_b   1.000
_cell.length_c   1.000
_cell.angle_alpha   90.00
_cell.angle_beta   90.00
_cell.angle_gamma   90.00
#
_symmetry.space_group_name_H-M   'P 1'
#
loop_
_entity.id
_entity.type
_entity.pdbx_description
1 polymer ?
#
loop_
_entity_poly.entity_id
_entity_poly.type
_entity_poly.pdbx_seq_one_letter_code
_entity_poly.pdbx_strand_id
1 'polypeptide(L)'
;MLRTMDEGYKVIALNGEKLNPFQSFWQLTRGNAEALSVADKVGTLEAGTDADIVVLDARVTPAMRLRMETVGTLAEELFLLQTLGDDRAVREVYVAGRPAKSTIAI
;
A
#
# COMPACT_ATOMS: atom_id res chain seq x y z
N MET A 1 5.58 -3.96 4.38
CA MET A 1 5.64 -3.48 2.98
C MET A 1 5.69 -1.96 2.85
N LEU A 2 4.81 -1.15 3.48
CA LEU A 2 4.89 0.32 3.36
C LEU A 2 6.27 0.89 3.73
N ARG A 3 6.85 0.46 4.87
CA ARG A 3 8.21 0.83 5.27
C ARG A 3 9.27 0.40 4.24
N THR A 4 9.14 -0.80 3.66
CA THR A 4 10.04 -1.29 2.61
C THR A 4 10.01 -0.39 1.37
N MET A 5 8.81 0.04 0.99
CA MET A 5 8.59 0.95 -0.14
C MET A 5 9.16 2.36 0.13
N ASP A 6 9.05 2.86 1.37
CA ASP A 6 9.68 4.11 1.81
C ASP A 6 11.21 4.06 1.71
N GLU A 7 11.82 2.98 2.19
CA GLU A 7 13.28 2.79 2.06
C GLU A 7 13.71 2.69 0.59
N GLY A 8 12.96 1.96 -0.24
CA GLY A 8 13.22 1.90 -1.69
C GLY A 8 13.16 3.27 -2.36
N TYR A 9 12.16 4.09 -2.00
CA TYR A 9 12.05 5.48 -2.46
C TYR A 9 13.26 6.33 -2.08
N LYS A 10 13.78 6.20 -0.85
CA LYS A 10 14.98 6.93 -0.42
C LYS A 10 16.21 6.54 -1.23
N VAL A 11 16.40 5.25 -1.52
CA VAL A 11 17.51 4.77 -2.35
C VAL A 11 17.43 5.33 -3.77
N ILE A 12 16.25 5.32 -4.38
CA ILE A 12 16.02 5.91 -5.71
C ILE A 12 16.29 7.42 -5.69
N ALA A 13 15.85 8.11 -4.64
CA ALA A 13 16.09 9.54 -4.47
C ALA A 13 17.59 9.87 -4.33
N LEU A 14 18.38 9.01 -3.68
CA LEU A 14 19.85 9.16 -3.61
C LEU A 14 20.51 9.05 -4.99
N ASN A 15 19.90 8.35 -5.93
CA ASN A 15 20.34 8.29 -7.33
C ASN A 15 19.86 9.48 -8.18
N GLY A 16 19.20 10.47 -7.57
CA GLY A 16 18.68 11.67 -8.27
C GLY A 16 17.36 11.44 -9.00
N GLU A 17 16.72 10.28 -8.80
CA GLU A 17 15.44 9.94 -9.41
C GLU A 17 14.26 10.17 -8.46
N LYS A 18 13.05 10.33 -9.01
CA LYS A 18 11.82 10.45 -8.22
C LYS A 18 10.87 9.32 -8.61
N LEU A 19 10.54 8.46 -7.66
CA LEU A 19 9.53 7.43 -7.88
C LEU A 19 8.12 8.03 -7.70
N ASN A 20 7.28 7.87 -8.73
CA ASN A 20 5.87 8.25 -8.68
C ASN A 20 5.13 7.31 -7.70
N PRO A 21 4.31 7.83 -6.76
CA PRO A 21 3.52 7.00 -5.83
C PRO A 21 2.66 5.92 -6.51
N PHE A 22 2.11 6.21 -7.70
CA PHE A 22 1.36 5.19 -8.46
C PHE A 22 2.25 4.02 -8.87
N GLN A 23 3.48 4.31 -9.29
CA GLN A 23 4.46 3.29 -9.65
C GLN A 23 4.90 2.49 -8.42
N SER A 24 5.10 3.15 -7.27
CA SER A 24 5.40 2.47 -6.02
C SER A 24 4.31 1.45 -5.64
N PHE A 25 3.04 1.87 -5.68
CA PHE A 25 1.92 0.99 -5.34
C PHE A 25 1.69 -0.10 -6.39
N TRP A 26 1.95 0.17 -7.67
CA TRP A 26 1.96 -0.86 -8.70
C TRP A 26 3.05 -1.90 -8.42
N GLN A 27 4.30 -1.47 -8.16
CA GLN A 27 5.40 -2.37 -7.82
C GLN A 27 5.07 -3.20 -6.58
N LEU A 28 4.44 -2.59 -5.57
CA LEU A 28 4.01 -3.27 -4.36
C LEU A 28 2.97 -4.38 -4.60
N THR A 29 2.11 -4.21 -5.62
CA THR A 29 0.93 -5.07 -5.87
C THR A 29 1.08 -5.84 -7.18
N ARG A 30 0.52 -5.33 -8.28
CA ARG A 30 0.50 -5.97 -9.60
C ARG A 30 1.89 -6.30 -10.12
N GLY A 31 2.84 -5.36 -9.98
CA GLY A 31 4.21 -5.54 -10.43
C GLY A 31 4.92 -6.68 -9.71
N ASN A 32 4.72 -6.83 -8.40
CA ASN A 32 5.22 -7.99 -7.65
C ASN A 32 4.54 -9.30 -8.09
N ALA A 33 3.22 -9.29 -8.33
CA ALA A 33 2.51 -10.48 -8.81
C ALA A 33 3.02 -10.92 -10.20
N GLU A 34 3.34 -9.97 -11.08
CA GLU A 34 3.95 -10.23 -12.38
C GLU A 34 5.37 -10.80 -12.25
N ALA A 35 6.20 -10.19 -11.39
CA ALA A 35 7.55 -10.68 -11.11
C ALA A 35 7.57 -12.11 -10.55
N LEU A 36 6.52 -12.50 -9.81
CA LEU A 36 6.35 -13.83 -9.23
C LEU A 36 5.55 -14.80 -10.12
N SER A 37 5.11 -14.39 -11.32
CA SER A 37 4.29 -15.20 -12.23
C SER A 37 2.97 -15.71 -11.61
N VAL A 38 2.34 -14.89 -10.77
CA VAL A 38 1.04 -15.16 -10.12
C VAL A 38 0.00 -14.07 -10.38
N ALA A 39 0.25 -13.23 -11.39
CA ALA A 39 -0.61 -12.11 -11.77
C ALA A 39 -1.97 -12.54 -12.35
N ASP A 40 -2.12 -13.82 -12.71
CA ASP A 40 -3.41 -14.44 -13.03
C ASP A 40 -4.30 -14.66 -11.81
N LYS A 41 -3.74 -14.56 -10.59
CA LYS A 41 -4.44 -14.84 -9.34
C LYS A 41 -4.53 -13.68 -8.37
N VAL A 42 -3.49 -12.84 -8.27
CA VAL A 42 -3.40 -11.79 -7.24
C VAL A 42 -2.87 -10.46 -7.78
N GLY A 43 -2.91 -9.42 -6.94
CA GLY A 43 -2.35 -8.10 -7.26
C GLY A 43 -3.28 -7.21 -8.09
N THR A 44 -4.58 -7.55 -8.18
CA THR A 44 -5.63 -6.80 -8.87
C THR A 44 -6.97 -6.95 -8.13
N LEU A 45 -7.95 -6.11 -8.48
CA LEU A 45 -9.34 -6.20 -8.01
C LEU A 45 -10.29 -6.71 -9.11
N GLU A 46 -9.75 -7.23 -10.22
CA GLU A 46 -10.55 -7.77 -11.33
C GLU A 46 -11.34 -9.02 -10.92
N ALA A 47 -12.51 -9.22 -11.52
CA ALA A 47 -13.29 -10.42 -11.28
C ALA A 47 -12.54 -11.66 -11.80
N GLY A 48 -12.57 -12.74 -11.02
CA GLY A 48 -11.90 -14.00 -11.36
C GLY A 48 -10.52 -14.18 -10.71
N THR A 49 -10.01 -13.16 -10.01
CA THR A 49 -8.79 -13.28 -9.17
C THR A 49 -9.14 -13.49 -7.70
N ASP A 50 -8.17 -13.93 -6.91
CA ASP A 50 -8.32 -14.12 -5.47
C ASP A 50 -8.57 -12.76 -4.79
N ALA A 51 -9.53 -12.75 -3.86
CA ALA A 51 -9.90 -11.56 -3.09
C ALA A 51 -8.93 -11.34 -1.90
N ASP A 52 -7.66 -11.13 -2.24
CA ASP A 52 -6.58 -10.80 -1.31
C ASP A 52 -6.39 -9.28 -1.26
N ILE A 53 -6.97 -8.65 -0.22
CA ILE A 53 -7.16 -7.20 -0.16
C ILE A 53 -6.67 -6.66 1.17
N VAL A 54 -5.97 -5.53 1.13
CA VAL A 54 -5.58 -4.78 2.34
C VAL A 54 -6.38 -3.47 2.37
N VAL A 55 -7.15 -3.27 3.44
CA VAL A 55 -7.83 -2.00 3.69
C VAL A 55 -6.88 -1.09 4.45
N LEU A 56 -6.58 0.07 3.89
CA LEU A 56 -5.66 1.05 4.47
C LEU A 56 -6.40 2.28 5.00
N ASP A 57 -5.87 2.87 6.06
CA ASP A 57 -6.33 4.12 6.64
C ASP A 57 -5.18 5.13 6.70
N ALA A 58 -5.31 6.21 5.94
CA ALA A 58 -4.33 7.30 5.84
C ALA A 58 -4.41 8.32 7.00
N ARG A 59 -5.21 8.06 8.04
CA ARG A 59 -5.46 8.99 9.16
C ARG A 59 -5.18 8.39 10.54
N VAL A 60 -4.40 7.30 10.59
CA VAL A 60 -4.21 6.51 11.82
C VAL A 60 -3.32 7.18 12.87
N THR A 61 -2.34 7.99 12.48
CA THR A 61 -1.47 8.71 13.42
C THR A 61 -1.79 10.20 13.46
N PRO A 62 -1.47 10.92 14.56
CA PRO A 62 -1.64 12.38 14.60
C PRO A 62 -0.93 13.12 13.46
N ALA A 63 0.29 12.69 13.11
CA ALA A 63 1.05 13.28 12.01
C ALA A 63 0.37 13.03 10.64
N MET A 64 -0.13 11.82 10.41
CA MET A 64 -0.86 11.49 9.18
C MET A 64 -2.17 12.28 9.08
N ARG A 65 -2.94 12.42 10.17
CA ARG A 65 -4.15 13.25 10.17
C ARG A 65 -3.86 14.68 9.79
N LEU A 66 -2.86 15.29 10.42
CA LEU A 66 -2.45 16.66 10.13
C LEU A 66 -2.05 16.83 8.66
N ARG A 67 -1.31 15.86 8.09
CA ARG A 67 -0.94 15.90 6.67
C ARG A 67 -2.14 15.71 5.74
N MET A 68 -3.09 14.86 6.11
CA MET A 68 -4.32 14.66 5.34
C MET A 68 -5.21 15.90 5.28
N GLU A 69 -5.01 16.91 6.14
CA GLU A 69 -5.73 18.20 6.04
C GLU A 69 -5.40 18.97 4.76
N THR A 70 -4.23 18.75 4.16
CA THR A 70 -3.78 19.45 2.95
C THR A 70 -3.71 18.56 1.71
N VAL A 71 -3.99 17.25 1.83
CA VAL A 71 -3.97 16.31 0.71
C VAL A 71 -5.17 16.56 -0.19
N GLY A 72 -4.93 16.83 -1.47
CA GLY A 72 -5.97 17.10 -2.47
C GLY A 72 -6.06 16.04 -3.58
N THR A 73 -5.07 15.14 -3.67
CA THR A 73 -4.99 14.15 -4.75
C THR A 73 -4.69 12.74 -4.23
N LEU A 74 -5.07 11.72 -5.00
CA LEU A 74 -4.73 10.33 -4.69
C LEU A 74 -3.21 10.10 -4.65
N ALA A 75 -2.45 10.74 -5.54
CA ALA A 75 -0.99 10.63 -5.55
C ALA A 75 -0.37 11.11 -4.22
N GLU A 76 -0.87 12.21 -3.67
CA GLU A 76 -0.45 12.74 -2.37
C GLU A 76 -0.86 11.82 -1.21
N GLU A 77 -2.07 11.25 -1.25
CA GLU A 77 -2.53 10.28 -0.24
C GLU A 77 -1.68 9.01 -0.24
N LEU A 78 -1.40 8.46 -1.42
CA LEU A 78 -0.52 7.30 -1.57
C LEU A 78 0.91 7.61 -1.12
N PHE A 79 1.43 8.80 -1.44
CA PHE A 79 2.74 9.23 -0.95
C PHE A 79 2.77 9.37 0.57
N LEU A 80 1.70 9.89 1.17
CA LEU A 80 1.55 9.94 2.62
C LEU A 80 1.57 8.54 3.24
N LEU A 81 0.77 7.61 2.71
CA LEU A 81 0.74 6.21 3.15
C LEU A 81 2.10 5.53 3.00
N GLN A 82 2.80 5.79 1.90
CA GLN A 82 4.15 5.28 1.65
C GLN A 82 5.13 5.74 2.74
N THR A 83 5.17 7.05 3.01
CA THR A 83 6.24 7.67 3.81
C THR A 83 5.96 7.71 5.32
N LEU A 84 4.69 7.76 5.73
CA LEU A 84 4.29 7.84 7.13
C LEU A 84 3.47 6.64 7.61
N GLY A 85 3.07 5.74 6.70
CA GLY A 85 2.29 4.56 7.05
C GLY A 85 3.12 3.45 7.71
N ASP A 86 2.53 2.82 8.72
CA ASP A 86 3.05 1.61 9.35
C ASP A 86 1.94 0.55 9.51
N ASP A 87 2.16 -0.45 10.34
CA ASP A 87 1.21 -1.53 10.62
C ASP A 87 -0.15 -1.04 11.15
N ARG A 88 -0.20 0.13 11.78
CA ARG A 88 -1.44 0.75 12.25
C ARG A 88 -2.29 1.23 11.09
N ALA A 89 -1.68 1.58 9.95
CA ALA A 89 -2.38 2.01 8.74
C ALA A 89 -3.17 0.86 8.10
N VAL A 90 -2.87 -0.40 8.43
CA VAL A 90 -3.67 -1.54 7.99
C VAL A 90 -4.93 -1.63 8.85
N ARG A 91 -6.10 -1.31 8.29
CA ARG A 91 -7.37 -1.41 9.00
C ARG A 91 -7.87 -2.85 9.06
N GLU A 92 -7.80 -3.57 7.95
CA GLU A 92 -8.22 -4.97 7.81
C GLU A 92 -7.39 -5.63 6.69
N VAL A 93 -7.28 -6.95 6.75
CA VAL A 93 -6.71 -7.78 5.69
C VAL A 93 -7.73 -8.85 5.34
N TYR A 94 -8.04 -9.00 4.06
CA TYR A 94 -8.85 -10.08 3.53
C TYR A 94 -7.94 -11.06 2.81
N VAL A 95 -8.15 -12.36 3.07
CA VAL A 95 -7.49 -13.46 2.38
C VAL A 95 -8.57 -14.37 1.81
N ALA A 96 -8.56 -14.56 0.49
CA ALA A 96 -9.61 -15.25 -0.25
C ALA A 96 -11.03 -14.76 0.14
N GLY A 97 -11.18 -13.43 0.29
CA GLY A 97 -12.44 -12.78 0.62
C GLY A 97 -12.89 -12.91 2.08
N ARG A 98 -12.07 -13.51 2.96
CA ARG A 98 -12.39 -13.65 4.39
C ARG A 98 -11.55 -12.69 5.23
N PRO A 99 -12.13 -12.01 6.24
CA PRO A 99 -11.37 -11.15 7.13
C PRO A 99 -10.35 -11.98 7.95
N ALA A 100 -9.12 -11.48 8.02
CA ALA A 100 -7.98 -12.18 8.62
C ALA A 100 -7.34 -11.39 9.76
N LYS A 101 -7.31 -10.05 9.71
CA LYS A 101 -6.70 -9.26 10.80
C LYS A 101 -7.60 -9.22 12.02
N SER A 102 -8.89 -8.94 11.84
CA SER A 102 -9.85 -8.88 12.96
C SER A 102 -10.13 -10.25 13.60
N THR A 103 -9.92 -11.34 12.86
CA THR A 103 -10.14 -12.70 13.37
C THR A 103 -8.98 -13.22 14.23
N ILE A 104 -7.77 -12.69 14.03
CA ILE A 104 -6.58 -13.04 14.82
C ILE A 104 -6.47 -12.18 16.09
N ALA A 105 -7.07 -10.99 16.11
CA ALA A 105 -6.97 -10.03 17.21
C ALA A 105 -7.84 -10.36 18.45
N ILE A 106 -8.16 -11.65 18.65
CA ILE A 106 -8.92 -12.18 19.81
C ILE A 106 -7.96 -12.50 20.95
#